data_AF-A0A818KMA2-F1
#
_entry.id   AF-A0A818KMA2-F1
#
_cell.length_a   1.000
_cell.length_b   1.000
_cell.length_c   1.000
_cell.angle_alpha   90.00
_cell.angle_beta   90.00
_cell.angle_gamma   90.00
#
_symmetry.space_group_name_H-M   'P 1'
#
loop_
_entity.id
_entity.type
_entity.pdbx_description
1 polymer ?
#
loop_
_entity_poly.entity_id
_entity_poly.type
_entity_poly.pdbx_seq_one_letter_code
_entity_poly.pdbx_strand_id
1 'polypeptide(L)'
;MATLIHKISINENSLIIDVFDRTDGNIRIEDNGRVIIHDQSVHDSAARGRCEYSSGQHRFRFKIEQLDGNKWAFFGIVSKNAAIQRQSYYTLTTYGWAGRNQVYLNGVQNIGHSENNTPTEHAILIHDYVRDSIPFGWSGRFWNETASDVIKTGRGFCNTKSSLFAALLRAVGIPCRLQFVDINTQILHGLVDPSITYELHTYTDFFNIEQQRWCHVDSYIVDTALVSAAKEKLVQENTIIGYGLHRDGQSEWNSIDNTFIQYVTNSEQNEKLERPLTIHKYGHFADIGAFYEAADQHGVQDRLSNRLFKWIFPLLIMPRNRAVENLRKR
;
A
#
# COMPACT_ATOMS: atom_id res chain seq x y z
N MET A 1 2.22 5.06 -24.81
CA MET A 1 2.60 3.83 -24.06
C MET A 1 3.47 4.23 -22.89
N ALA A 2 2.88 4.46 -21.72
CA ALA A 2 3.61 4.87 -20.52
C ALA A 2 4.36 3.67 -19.94
N THR A 3 5.69 3.72 -19.98
CA THR A 3 6.56 2.69 -19.43
C THR A 3 6.53 2.78 -17.91
N LEU A 4 5.98 1.75 -17.25
CA LEU A 4 6.07 1.55 -15.81
C LEU A 4 7.56 1.59 -15.39
N ILE A 5 7.90 2.51 -14.48
CA ILE A 5 9.24 2.61 -13.90
C ILE A 5 9.52 1.30 -13.17
N HIS A 6 10.63 0.65 -13.52
CA HIS A 6 11.05 -0.59 -12.87
C HIS A 6 11.19 -0.40 -11.36
N LYS A 7 10.66 -1.39 -10.62
CA LYS A 7 10.72 -1.55 -9.16
C LYS A 7 12.08 -1.13 -8.59
N ILE A 8 12.09 -0.04 -7.81
CA ILE A 8 13.26 0.44 -7.09
C ILE A 8 13.62 -0.61 -6.03
N SER A 9 14.80 -1.22 -6.17
CA SER A 9 15.31 -2.23 -5.24
C SER A 9 16.30 -1.57 -4.29
N ILE A 10 16.03 -1.71 -2.98
CA ILE A 10 16.81 -1.14 -1.88
C ILE A 10 17.94 -2.14 -1.50
N ASN A 11 19.20 -1.82 -1.82
CA ASN A 11 20.39 -2.53 -1.36
C ASN A 11 21.35 -1.55 -0.64
N GLU A 12 21.68 -1.83 0.63
CA GLU A 12 22.57 -0.98 1.44
C GLU A 12 24.04 -1.20 1.06
N ASN A 13 24.58 -0.37 0.17
CA ASN A 13 26.03 -0.32 -0.08
C ASN A 13 26.59 1.05 0.29
N SER A 14 27.65 1.04 1.12
CA SER A 14 28.60 2.10 1.46
C SER A 14 28.06 3.54 1.53
N LEU A 15 28.08 4.12 2.74
CA LEU A 15 27.81 5.54 3.02
C LEU A 15 28.77 6.46 2.24
N ILE A 16 28.46 6.76 0.99
CA ILE A 16 28.99 7.95 0.33
C ILE A 16 28.30 9.13 1.00
N ILE A 17 29.06 9.90 1.78
CA ILE A 17 28.56 11.14 2.37
C ILE A 17 28.62 12.20 1.26
N ASP A 18 27.47 12.45 0.65
CA ASP A 18 27.32 13.52 -0.36
C ASP A 18 27.47 14.90 0.31
N VAL A 19 27.96 15.87 -0.46
CA VAL A 19 28.11 17.26 -0.06
C VAL A 19 27.49 18.16 -1.12
N PHE A 20 26.84 19.24 -0.68
CA PHE A 20 26.28 20.24 -1.58
C PHE A 20 27.38 21.09 -2.19
N ASP A 21 27.29 21.37 -3.49
CA ASP A 21 28.29 22.18 -4.20
C ASP A 21 27.70 23.27 -5.10
N ARG A 22 26.41 23.18 -5.42
CA ARG A 22 25.71 24.14 -6.27
C ARG A 22 24.44 24.63 -5.61
N THR A 23 24.16 25.91 -5.77
CA THR A 23 22.94 26.55 -5.30
C THR A 23 22.33 27.44 -6.37
N ASP A 24 21.03 27.66 -6.28
CA ASP A 24 20.31 28.73 -6.94
C ASP A 24 19.27 29.32 -5.97
N GLY A 25 19.16 30.65 -5.96
CA GLY A 25 18.34 31.38 -4.99
C GLY A 25 19.11 31.81 -3.74
N ASN A 26 18.35 32.13 -2.68
CA ASN A 26 18.84 32.79 -1.48
C ASN A 26 19.23 31.76 -0.40
N ILE A 27 20.12 30.85 -0.79
CA ILE A 27 20.72 29.85 0.10
C ILE A 27 22.24 29.91 0.01
N ARG A 28 22.90 29.58 1.11
CA ARG A 28 24.35 29.44 1.17
C ARG A 28 24.73 28.05 1.65
N ILE A 29 25.87 27.59 1.16
CA ILE A 29 26.49 26.35 1.57
C ILE A 29 27.61 26.68 2.55
N GLU A 30 27.56 26.08 3.74
CA GLU A 30 28.56 26.19 4.80
C GLU A 30 29.11 24.80 5.16
N ASP A 31 30.08 24.77 6.08
CA ASP A 31 30.75 23.56 6.57
C ASP A 31 31.21 22.63 5.42
N ASN A 32 31.93 23.19 4.45
CA ASN A 32 32.47 22.46 3.29
C ASN A 32 31.42 21.64 2.51
N GLY A 33 30.19 22.13 2.38
CA GLY A 33 29.14 21.42 1.65
C GLY A 33 28.17 20.63 2.52
N ARG A 34 28.34 20.66 3.85
CA ARG A 34 27.53 19.83 4.77
C ARG A 34 26.31 20.56 5.32
N VAL A 35 26.32 21.89 5.29
CA VAL A 35 25.23 22.70 5.83
C VAL A 35 24.67 23.58 4.73
N ILE A 36 23.34 23.57 4.58
CA ILE A 36 22.62 24.56 3.77
C ILE A 36 21.93 25.51 4.73
N ILE A 37 22.15 26.81 4.53
CA ILE A 37 21.43 27.85 5.24
C ILE A 37 20.58 28.60 4.22
N HIS A 38 19.27 28.50 4.38
CA HIS A 38 18.31 29.35 3.69
C HIS A 38 18.13 30.62 4.51
N ASP A 39 18.49 31.77 3.94
CA ASP A 39 18.19 33.03 4.61
C ASP A 39 16.66 33.18 4.74
N GLN A 40 16.18 34.05 5.61
CA GLN A 40 14.75 34.11 5.95
C GLN A 40 13.81 34.48 4.78
N SER A 41 14.31 34.60 3.55
CA SER A 41 13.48 34.83 2.36
C SER A 41 12.35 33.80 2.17
N VAL A 42 11.29 34.28 1.51
CA VAL A 42 10.06 33.53 1.18
C VAL A 42 10.11 32.91 -0.22
N HIS A 43 11.25 33.03 -0.92
CA HIS A 43 11.41 32.54 -2.29
C HIS A 43 12.01 31.14 -2.30
N ASP A 44 11.58 30.33 -3.27
CA ASP A 44 12.13 29.00 -3.48
C ASP A 44 13.64 29.09 -3.78
N SER A 45 14.39 28.14 -3.26
CA SER A 45 15.83 27.99 -3.50
C SER A 45 16.16 26.52 -3.66
N ALA A 46 17.19 26.22 -4.43
CA ALA A 46 17.59 24.85 -4.72
C ALA A 46 19.09 24.65 -4.42
N ALA A 47 19.41 23.59 -3.69
CA ALA A 47 20.78 23.09 -3.54
C ALA A 47 20.90 21.75 -4.26
N ARG A 48 22.08 21.46 -4.82
CA ARG A 48 22.38 20.19 -5.46
C ARG A 48 23.65 19.58 -4.85
N GLY A 49 23.57 18.28 -4.57
CA GLY A 49 24.72 17.46 -4.16
C GLY A 49 25.72 17.29 -5.29
N ARG A 50 26.96 16.97 -4.94
CA ARG A 50 28.05 16.73 -5.88
C ARG A 50 27.95 15.36 -6.55
N CYS A 51 27.40 14.37 -5.85
CA CYS A 51 27.38 13.01 -6.35
C CYS A 51 26.38 12.85 -7.50
N GLU A 52 26.78 12.10 -8.53
CA GLU A 52 25.89 11.64 -9.59
C GLU A 52 25.43 10.21 -9.29
N TYR A 53 24.12 10.00 -9.40
CA TYR A 53 23.49 8.72 -9.13
C TYR A 53 22.90 8.17 -10.44
N SER A 54 23.39 7.03 -10.90
CA SER A 54 22.98 6.43 -12.18
C SER A 54 22.06 5.22 -12.01
N SER A 55 22.24 4.44 -10.95
CA SER A 55 21.42 3.27 -10.62
C SER A 55 21.65 2.85 -9.17
N GLY A 56 20.84 1.90 -8.68
CA GLY A 56 20.96 1.36 -7.32
C GLY A 56 20.23 2.20 -6.27
N GLN A 57 20.45 1.85 -5.01
CA GLN A 57 19.87 2.56 -3.87
C GLN A 57 20.92 3.44 -3.22
N HIS A 58 20.53 4.67 -2.92
CA HIS A 58 21.36 5.66 -2.25
C HIS A 58 20.67 6.08 -0.96
N ARG A 59 21.41 6.09 0.15
CA ARG A 59 20.90 6.53 1.46
C ARG A 59 21.36 7.94 1.73
N PHE A 60 20.41 8.86 1.79
CA PHE A 60 20.65 10.23 2.21
C PHE A 60 20.28 10.37 3.69
N ARG A 61 21.12 11.05 4.46
CA ARG A 61 20.79 11.47 5.83
C ARG A 61 20.97 12.97 5.92
N PHE A 62 19.91 13.66 6.29
CA PHE A 62 19.93 15.07 6.61
C PHE A 62 19.27 15.25 7.98
N LYS A 63 19.73 16.28 8.70
CA LYS A 63 19.13 16.73 9.94
C LYS A 63 18.62 18.14 9.69
N ILE A 64 17.34 18.36 9.94
CA ILE A 64 16.77 19.70 9.95
C ILE A 64 17.04 20.28 11.33
N GLU A 65 18.00 21.20 11.44
CA GLU A 65 18.38 21.79 12.73
C GLU A 65 17.39 22.85 13.20
N GLN A 66 16.85 23.62 12.25
CA GLN A 66 15.85 24.65 12.50
C GLN A 66 14.95 24.77 11.26
N LEU A 67 13.63 24.73 11.46
CA LEU A 67 12.64 25.01 10.44
C LEU A 67 11.52 25.83 11.09
N ASP A 68 11.25 27.00 10.54
CA ASP A 68 10.08 27.79 10.93
C ASP A 68 8.81 27.05 10.49
N GLY A 69 7.75 27.08 11.31
CA GLY A 69 6.55 26.25 11.14
C GLY A 69 5.80 26.46 9.82
N ASN A 70 6.02 27.60 9.15
CA ASN A 70 5.41 27.92 7.85
C ASN A 70 6.31 27.60 6.64
N LYS A 71 7.55 27.15 6.87
CA LYS A 71 8.51 26.82 5.81
C LYS A 71 8.51 25.33 5.51
N TRP A 72 8.93 24.99 4.29
CA TRP A 72 8.93 23.62 3.79
C TRP A 72 10.22 23.32 3.04
N ALA A 73 10.54 22.03 2.96
CA ALA A 73 11.63 21.51 2.16
C ALA A 73 11.11 20.35 1.32
N PHE A 74 11.45 20.35 0.03
CA PHE A 74 11.27 19.20 -0.84
C PHE A 74 12.62 18.52 -1.05
N PHE A 75 12.61 17.18 -1.08
CA PHE A 75 13.79 16.38 -1.37
C PHE A 75 13.46 15.43 -2.51
N GLY A 76 14.31 15.35 -3.53
CA GLY A 76 14.17 14.33 -4.55
C GLY A 76 15.31 14.32 -5.56
N ILE A 77 15.11 13.55 -6.62
CA ILE A 77 16.13 13.30 -7.64
C ILE A 77 15.78 14.13 -8.87
N VAL A 78 16.78 14.75 -9.49
CA VAL A 78 16.66 15.47 -10.76
C VAL A 78 17.77 15.01 -11.69
N SER A 79 17.50 14.95 -13.00
CA SER A 79 18.52 14.62 -13.99
C SER A 79 19.70 15.58 -13.92
N LYS A 80 20.93 15.05 -14.05
CA LYS A 80 22.15 15.87 -14.11
C LYS A 80 22.15 16.87 -15.28
N ASN A 81 21.40 16.56 -16.33
CA ASN A 81 21.27 17.41 -17.52
C ASN A 81 20.27 18.56 -17.32
N ALA A 82 19.49 18.54 -16.24
CA ALA A 82 18.65 19.68 -15.90
C ALA A 82 19.48 20.80 -15.27
N ALA A 83 19.27 22.02 -15.73
CA ALA A 83 19.82 23.21 -15.09
C ALA A 83 19.35 23.29 -13.62
N ILE A 84 20.19 23.85 -12.74
CA ILE A 84 19.75 24.19 -11.39
C ILE A 84 18.86 25.43 -11.48
N GLN A 85 17.72 25.38 -10.80
CA GLN A 85 16.73 26.47 -10.77
C GLN A 85 15.99 26.44 -9.44
N ARG A 86 15.54 27.61 -8.97
CA ARG A 86 14.80 27.81 -7.71
C ARG A 86 13.66 26.81 -7.51
N GLN A 87 12.92 26.53 -8.58
CA GLN A 87 11.77 25.61 -8.57
C GLN A 87 12.06 24.30 -9.30
N SER A 88 13.18 23.65 -8.96
CA SER A 88 13.61 22.41 -9.62
C SER A 88 12.56 21.29 -9.56
N TYR A 89 11.61 21.33 -8.62
CA TYR A 89 10.48 20.38 -8.53
C TYR A 89 9.51 20.41 -9.71
N TYR A 90 9.43 21.48 -10.52
CA TYR A 90 8.61 21.51 -11.73
C TYR A 90 9.30 20.93 -12.97
N THR A 91 10.56 20.51 -12.86
CA THR A 91 11.30 19.94 -14.00
C THR A 91 10.75 18.56 -14.38
N LEU A 92 10.58 18.26 -15.68
CA LEU A 92 10.08 16.95 -16.13
C LEU A 92 10.95 15.76 -15.70
N THR A 93 12.22 15.98 -15.37
CA THR A 93 13.14 14.95 -14.89
C THR A 93 13.15 14.76 -13.38
N THR A 94 12.23 15.42 -12.68
CA THR A 94 12.12 15.41 -11.22
C THR A 94 11.35 14.18 -10.76
N TYR A 95 11.91 13.44 -9.81
CA TYR A 95 11.27 12.28 -9.20
C TYR A 95 11.37 12.29 -7.68
N GLY A 96 10.25 11.97 -7.03
CA GLY A 96 10.20 11.74 -5.59
C GLY A 96 10.31 13.00 -4.73
N TRP A 97 10.01 14.18 -5.27
CA TRP A 97 10.04 15.43 -4.51
C TRP A 97 8.83 15.49 -3.57
N ALA A 98 9.05 15.25 -2.28
CA ALA A 98 7.99 15.23 -1.27
C ALA A 98 8.25 16.28 -0.17
N GLY A 99 7.18 16.99 0.23
CA GLY A 99 7.22 18.06 1.23
C GLY A 99 5.87 18.77 1.34
N ARG A 100 5.50 19.23 2.56
CA ARG A 100 4.23 19.94 2.82
C ARG A 100 3.02 19.34 2.10
N ASN A 101 2.86 18.04 2.27
CA ASN A 101 1.81 17.19 1.69
C ASN A 101 1.78 17.05 0.18
N GLN A 102 2.75 17.60 -0.55
CA GLN A 102 2.80 17.55 -1.99
C GLN A 102 3.85 16.55 -2.45
N VAL A 103 3.56 15.84 -3.53
CA VAL A 103 4.53 14.99 -4.22
C VAL A 103 4.63 15.42 -5.68
N TYR A 104 5.82 15.76 -6.13
CA TYR A 104 6.08 16.04 -7.54
C TYR A 104 6.72 14.83 -8.21
N LEU A 105 6.08 14.37 -9.28
CA LEU A 105 6.56 13.30 -10.16
C LEU A 105 6.57 13.83 -11.59
N ASN A 106 7.69 13.73 -12.28
CA ASN A 106 7.88 14.26 -13.63
C ASN A 106 7.53 15.75 -13.76
N GLY A 107 7.83 16.57 -12.75
CA GLY A 107 7.48 17.98 -12.76
C GLY A 107 5.99 18.27 -12.57
N VAL A 108 5.16 17.23 -12.42
CA VAL A 108 3.72 17.33 -12.19
C VAL A 108 3.46 17.20 -10.70
N GLN A 109 2.73 18.17 -10.15
CA GLN A 109 2.23 18.10 -8.79
C GLN A 109 1.16 17.01 -8.69
N ASN A 110 1.36 16.04 -7.80
CA ASN A 110 0.38 15.02 -7.48
C ASN A 110 -0.31 15.43 -6.18
N ILE A 111 -1.57 15.83 -6.30
CA ILE A 111 -2.39 16.38 -5.22
C ILE A 111 -3.11 15.24 -4.46
N GLY A 112 -2.49 14.07 -4.36
CA GLY A 112 -3.06 12.91 -3.66
C GLY A 112 -3.11 13.08 -2.13
N HIS A 113 -2.54 14.16 -1.60
CA HIS A 113 -2.65 14.55 -0.21
C HIS A 113 -2.65 16.08 -0.19
N SER A 114 -3.62 16.71 0.48
CA SER A 114 -3.54 18.11 0.87
C SER A 114 -3.93 18.24 2.33
N GLU A 115 -3.41 19.28 3.01
CA GLU A 115 -3.81 19.61 4.39
C GLU A 115 -5.31 19.91 4.51
N ASN A 116 -5.95 20.30 3.41
CA ASN A 116 -7.39 20.59 3.37
C ASN A 116 -8.24 19.35 3.10
N ASN A 117 -7.62 18.22 2.73
CA ASN A 117 -8.39 17.01 2.50
C ASN A 117 -9.02 16.56 3.81
N THR A 118 -10.26 16.11 3.74
CA THR A 118 -10.91 15.54 4.90
C THR A 118 -10.30 14.17 5.24
N PRO A 119 -10.43 13.69 6.49
CA PRO A 119 -10.02 12.32 6.84
C PRO A 119 -10.62 11.26 5.91
N THR A 120 -11.85 11.48 5.48
CA THR A 120 -12.61 10.66 4.53
C THR A 120 -11.93 10.63 3.15
N GLU A 121 -11.50 11.77 2.62
CA GLU A 121 -10.74 11.83 1.36
C GLU A 121 -9.36 11.18 1.46
N HIS A 122 -8.64 11.35 2.58
CA HIS A 122 -7.38 10.62 2.79
C HIS A 122 -7.62 9.11 2.83
N ALA A 123 -8.69 8.65 3.47
CA ALA A 123 -9.02 7.23 3.53
C ALA A 123 -9.26 6.63 2.13
N ILE A 124 -9.98 7.32 1.25
CA ILE A 124 -10.19 6.90 -0.15
C ILE A 124 -8.86 6.79 -0.89
N LEU A 125 -8.00 7.82 -0.80
CA LEU A 125 -6.71 7.84 -1.51
C LEU A 125 -5.78 6.72 -1.03
N ILE A 126 -5.78 6.45 0.27
CA ILE A 126 -5.03 5.33 0.87
C ILE A 126 -5.63 3.99 0.42
N HIS A 127 -6.96 3.87 0.39
CA HIS A 127 -7.65 2.66 -0.08
C HIS A 127 -7.28 2.35 -1.52
N ASP A 128 -7.38 3.33 -2.42
CA ASP A 128 -7.12 3.15 -3.84
C ASP A 128 -5.64 2.83 -4.10
N TYR A 129 -4.73 3.46 -3.34
CA TYR A 129 -3.32 3.09 -3.37
C TYR A 129 -3.11 1.62 -2.98
N VAL A 130 -3.65 1.19 -1.85
CA VAL A 130 -3.51 -0.21 -1.40
C VAL A 130 -4.19 -1.16 -2.39
N ARG A 131 -5.32 -0.78 -2.97
CA ARG A 131 -6.05 -1.57 -3.97
C ARG A 131 -5.22 -1.79 -5.22
N ASP A 132 -4.79 -0.71 -5.87
CA ASP A 132 -4.29 -0.75 -7.25
C ASP A 132 -2.77 -0.70 -7.36
N SER A 133 -2.08 -0.06 -6.41
CA SER A 133 -0.60 -0.01 -6.41
C SER A 133 0.06 -1.21 -5.72
N ILE A 134 -0.70 -1.99 -4.95
CA ILE A 134 -0.26 -3.23 -4.32
C ILE A 134 -1.13 -4.38 -4.85
N PRO A 135 -0.83 -4.94 -6.04
CA PRO A 135 -1.69 -5.94 -6.67
C PRO A 135 -1.92 -7.16 -5.79
N PHE A 136 -3.08 -7.80 -5.96
CA PHE A 136 -3.42 -9.01 -5.24
C PHE A 136 -2.44 -10.15 -5.58
N GLY A 137 -1.97 -10.84 -4.54
CA GLY A 137 -1.23 -12.09 -4.64
C GLY A 137 -0.39 -12.39 -3.41
N TRP A 138 0.33 -13.52 -3.44
CA TRP A 138 1.03 -14.04 -2.27
C TRP A 138 2.48 -13.57 -2.18
N SER A 139 2.92 -13.36 -0.94
CA SER A 139 4.26 -12.94 -0.58
C SER A 139 4.95 -13.96 0.35
N GLY A 140 6.28 -13.90 0.44
CA GLY A 140 7.12 -14.96 1.00
C GLY A 140 7.04 -15.12 2.52
N ARG A 141 6.70 -14.05 3.25
CA ARG A 141 6.67 -14.06 4.73
C ARG A 141 5.25 -14.09 5.28
N PHE A 142 4.26 -14.33 4.43
CA PHE A 142 2.86 -14.49 4.81
C PHE A 142 2.36 -13.32 5.68
N TRP A 143 1.90 -13.61 6.91
CA TRP A 143 1.38 -12.62 7.85
C TRP A 143 2.47 -11.83 8.56
N ASN A 144 3.71 -12.34 8.58
CA ASN A 144 4.84 -11.68 9.24
C ASN A 144 5.53 -10.68 8.29
N GLU A 145 4.73 -9.84 7.63
CA GLU A 145 5.19 -8.73 6.80
C GLU A 145 4.72 -7.42 7.42
N THR A 146 5.67 -6.54 7.74
CA THR A 146 5.35 -5.17 8.14
C THR A 146 4.79 -4.40 6.95
N ALA A 147 4.05 -3.30 7.19
CA ALA A 147 3.59 -2.43 6.11
C ALA A 147 4.73 -2.00 5.16
N SER A 148 5.92 -1.76 5.70
CA SER A 148 7.12 -1.46 4.90
C SER A 148 7.61 -2.63 4.05
N ASP A 149 7.48 -3.86 4.52
CA ASP A 149 7.80 -5.05 3.75
C ASP A 149 6.80 -5.25 2.61
N VAL A 150 5.51 -5.01 2.84
CA VAL A 150 4.47 -5.09 1.82
C VAL A 150 4.75 -4.10 0.68
N ILE A 151 5.14 -2.87 1.00
CA ILE A 151 5.56 -1.87 -0.01
C ILE A 151 6.77 -2.37 -0.80
N LYS A 152 7.81 -2.91 -0.15
CA LYS A 152 9.01 -3.47 -0.83
C LYS A 152 8.67 -4.67 -1.71
N THR A 153 7.78 -5.53 -1.24
CA THR A 153 7.29 -6.70 -1.98
C THR A 153 6.50 -6.24 -3.21
N GLY A 154 5.71 -5.17 -3.08
CA GLY A 154 4.90 -4.61 -4.16
C GLY A 154 3.75 -5.53 -4.57
N ARG A 155 3.25 -6.34 -3.63
CA ARG A 155 2.16 -7.30 -3.78
C ARG A 155 1.65 -7.68 -2.40
N GLY A 156 0.37 -7.99 -2.27
CA GLY A 156 -0.18 -8.50 -1.02
C GLY A 156 -1.52 -9.20 -1.18
N PHE A 157 -1.93 -9.87 -0.11
CA PHE A 157 -3.22 -10.51 0.11
C PHE A 157 -3.85 -9.94 1.39
N CYS A 158 -5.04 -10.42 1.79
CA CYS A 158 -5.84 -9.90 2.91
C CYS A 158 -5.00 -9.39 4.10
N ASN A 159 -4.29 -10.25 4.83
CA ASN A 159 -3.53 -9.87 6.03
C ASN A 159 -2.48 -8.78 5.78
N THR A 160 -1.69 -8.93 4.70
CA THR A 160 -0.63 -7.97 4.36
C THR A 160 -1.18 -6.62 3.91
N LYS A 161 -2.27 -6.63 3.13
CA LYS A 161 -2.91 -5.41 2.64
C LYS A 161 -3.67 -4.70 3.76
N SER A 162 -4.32 -5.43 4.68
CA SER A 162 -4.89 -4.87 5.90
C SER A 162 -3.83 -4.24 6.80
N SER A 163 -2.65 -4.86 6.93
CA SER A 163 -1.52 -4.29 7.69
C SER A 163 -1.06 -2.96 7.09
N LEU A 164 -0.90 -2.90 5.77
CA LEU A 164 -0.51 -1.70 5.07
C LEU A 164 -1.59 -0.61 5.17
N PHE A 165 -2.85 -0.97 4.90
CA PHE A 165 -3.97 -0.04 4.97
C PHE A 165 -4.12 0.58 6.36
N ALA A 166 -4.10 -0.24 7.41
CA ALA A 166 -4.17 0.25 8.79
C ALA A 166 -2.97 1.13 9.17
N ALA A 167 -1.76 0.79 8.74
CA ALA A 167 -0.58 1.60 9.01
C ALA A 167 -0.67 2.98 8.34
N LEU A 168 -1.14 3.04 7.09
CA LEU A 168 -1.30 4.29 6.35
C LEU A 168 -2.42 5.16 6.94
N LEU A 169 -3.57 4.58 7.30
CA LEU A 169 -4.65 5.29 7.99
C LEU A 169 -4.17 5.92 9.31
N ARG A 170 -3.43 5.15 10.11
CA ARG A 170 -2.87 5.64 11.38
C ARG A 170 -1.83 6.75 11.17
N ALA A 171 -1.05 6.68 10.10
CA ALA A 171 -0.07 7.72 9.77
C ALA A 171 -0.73 9.08 9.48
N VAL A 172 -1.97 9.09 9.01
CA VAL A 172 -2.77 10.32 8.81
C VAL A 172 -3.76 10.58 9.94
N GLY A 173 -3.62 9.90 11.08
CA GLY A 173 -4.44 10.13 12.27
C GLY A 173 -5.85 9.53 12.24
N ILE A 174 -6.16 8.64 11.30
CA ILE A 174 -7.46 7.97 11.20
C ILE A 174 -7.46 6.71 12.08
N PRO A 175 -8.35 6.61 13.09
CA PRO A 175 -8.46 5.41 13.92
C PRO A 175 -8.95 4.21 13.09
N CYS A 176 -8.30 3.07 13.26
CA CYS A 176 -8.69 1.82 12.63
C CYS A 176 -8.29 0.60 13.47
N ARG A 177 -9.00 -0.50 13.25
CA ARG A 177 -8.77 -1.82 13.86
C ARG A 177 -8.95 -2.91 12.80
N LEU A 178 -8.35 -4.06 13.03
CA LEU A 178 -8.44 -5.20 12.11
C LEU A 178 -9.47 -6.18 12.63
N GLN A 179 -10.38 -6.62 11.77
CA GLN A 179 -11.36 -7.65 12.10
C GLN A 179 -10.95 -8.96 11.43
N PHE A 180 -10.90 -10.02 12.24
CA PHE A 180 -10.54 -11.35 11.79
C PHE A 180 -11.77 -12.24 11.68
N VAL A 181 -11.84 -12.98 10.59
CA VAL A 181 -12.96 -13.87 10.24
C VAL A 181 -12.43 -15.08 9.50
N ASP A 182 -13.21 -16.15 9.45
CA ASP A 182 -13.01 -17.19 8.45
C ASP A 182 -13.63 -16.75 7.11
N ILE A 183 -13.01 -17.18 6.00
CA ILE A 183 -13.58 -17.06 4.65
C ILE A 183 -13.66 -18.43 3.97
N ASN A 184 -14.77 -18.70 3.29
CA ASN A 184 -14.94 -19.89 2.47
C ASN A 184 -13.92 -19.87 1.31
N THR A 185 -13.09 -20.90 1.24
CA THR A 185 -12.00 -21.04 0.26
C THR A 185 -12.47 -21.16 -1.19
N GLN A 186 -13.77 -21.39 -1.44
CA GLN A 186 -14.37 -21.23 -2.77
C GLN A 186 -14.08 -19.85 -3.38
N ILE A 187 -13.84 -18.82 -2.55
CA ILE A 187 -13.38 -17.50 -2.99
C ILE A 187 -12.08 -17.56 -3.81
N LEU A 188 -11.22 -18.55 -3.59
CA LEU A 188 -9.94 -18.70 -4.29
C LEU A 188 -10.01 -19.61 -5.52
N HIS A 189 -11.17 -20.22 -5.80
CA HIS A 189 -11.35 -21.14 -6.92
C HIS A 189 -10.86 -20.52 -8.24
N GLY A 190 -10.13 -21.31 -9.04
CA GLY A 190 -9.55 -20.85 -10.30
C GLY A 190 -8.23 -20.05 -10.16
N LEU A 191 -7.84 -19.68 -8.94
CA LEU A 191 -6.47 -19.21 -8.63
C LEU A 191 -5.68 -20.27 -7.88
N VAL A 192 -6.30 -20.83 -6.84
CA VAL A 192 -5.76 -21.86 -5.96
C VAL A 192 -6.92 -22.71 -5.46
N ASP A 193 -6.72 -24.01 -5.31
CA ASP A 193 -7.69 -24.90 -4.68
C ASP A 193 -7.17 -25.39 -3.32
N PRO A 194 -7.41 -24.65 -2.23
CA PRO A 194 -7.13 -25.10 -0.87
C PRO A 194 -7.80 -26.44 -0.53
N SER A 195 -7.09 -27.32 0.17
CA SER A 195 -7.66 -28.56 0.72
C SER A 195 -8.53 -28.38 1.99
N ILE A 196 -8.72 -27.15 2.45
CA ILE A 196 -9.53 -26.80 3.63
C ILE A 196 -10.76 -26.03 3.18
N THR A 197 -11.84 -26.09 3.95
CA THR A 197 -13.07 -25.36 3.58
C THR A 197 -12.98 -23.87 3.89
N TYR A 198 -12.43 -23.51 5.04
CA TYR A 198 -12.33 -22.14 5.53
C TYR A 198 -10.89 -21.76 5.77
N GLU A 199 -10.51 -20.54 5.40
CA GLU A 199 -9.19 -19.97 5.65
C GLU A 199 -9.34 -18.65 6.40
N LEU A 200 -8.34 -18.31 7.22
CA LEU A 200 -8.34 -17.04 7.93
C LEU A 200 -8.31 -15.87 6.94
N HIS A 201 -9.13 -14.88 7.22
CA HIS A 201 -9.20 -13.64 6.47
C HIS A 201 -9.25 -12.43 7.42
N THR A 202 -8.74 -11.30 6.94
CA THR A 202 -8.72 -10.04 7.67
C THR A 202 -9.21 -8.92 6.78
N TYR A 203 -10.03 -8.05 7.36
CA TYR A 203 -10.43 -6.78 6.77
C TYR A 203 -10.28 -5.65 7.79
N THR A 204 -10.48 -4.40 7.35
CA THR A 204 -10.25 -3.22 8.21
C THR A 204 -11.56 -2.55 8.56
N ASP A 205 -11.71 -2.29 9.85
CA ASP A 205 -12.65 -1.35 10.40
C ASP A 205 -11.92 -0.01 10.54
N PHE A 206 -12.37 1.02 9.83
CA PHE A 206 -11.92 2.38 10.09
C PHE A 206 -13.06 3.20 10.69
N PHE A 207 -12.70 4.18 11.52
CA PHE A 207 -13.66 5.07 12.15
C PHE A 207 -13.85 6.31 11.29
N ASN A 208 -15.02 6.45 10.67
CA ASN A 208 -15.40 7.67 9.98
C ASN A 208 -15.71 8.74 11.05
N ILE A 209 -14.79 9.70 11.21
CA ILE A 209 -14.88 10.76 12.21
C ILE A 209 -16.05 11.72 11.90
N GLU A 210 -16.36 11.96 10.63
CA GLU A 210 -17.43 12.87 10.23
C GLU A 210 -18.81 12.27 10.56
N GLN A 211 -18.97 10.96 10.38
CA GLN A 211 -20.22 10.24 10.64
C GLN A 211 -20.27 9.59 12.03
N GLN A 212 -19.20 9.69 12.82
CA GLN A 212 -19.08 9.11 14.15
C GLN A 212 -19.42 7.61 14.19
N ARG A 213 -18.94 6.83 13.20
CA ARG A 213 -19.22 5.40 13.12
C ARG A 213 -18.07 4.59 12.51
N TRP A 214 -18.08 3.31 12.80
CA TRP A 214 -17.23 2.34 12.12
C TRP A 214 -17.79 2.02 10.74
N CYS A 215 -16.92 1.90 9.75
CA CYS A 215 -17.26 1.22 8.50
C CYS A 215 -16.24 0.13 8.18
N HIS A 216 -16.74 -0.94 7.60
CA HIS A 216 -16.05 -2.19 7.37
C HIS A 216 -15.65 -2.28 5.91
N VAL A 217 -14.36 -2.53 5.65
CA VAL A 217 -13.80 -2.42 4.30
C VAL A 217 -12.83 -3.56 4.04
N ASP A 218 -13.09 -4.35 3.00
CA ASP A 218 -12.14 -5.32 2.42
C ASP A 218 -11.91 -5.06 0.91
N SER A 219 -12.59 -4.06 0.34
CA SER A 219 -12.58 -3.73 -1.08
C SER A 219 -11.22 -3.36 -1.65
N TYR A 220 -10.26 -3.00 -0.79
CA TYR A 220 -8.87 -2.74 -1.17
C TYR A 220 -8.08 -4.03 -1.45
N ILE A 221 -8.60 -5.23 -1.16
CA ILE A 221 -7.80 -6.46 -1.23
C ILE A 221 -7.52 -6.86 -2.68
N VAL A 222 -8.52 -6.78 -3.56
CA VAL A 222 -8.43 -7.19 -4.96
C VAL A 222 -8.33 -5.96 -5.85
N ASP A 223 -7.26 -5.86 -6.65
CA ASP A 223 -7.03 -4.72 -7.55
C ASP A 223 -8.06 -4.65 -8.69
N THR A 224 -8.37 -3.44 -9.15
CA THR A 224 -9.43 -3.21 -10.16
C THR A 224 -9.24 -4.00 -11.45
N ALA A 225 -7.99 -4.17 -11.89
CA ALA A 225 -7.67 -4.96 -13.07
C ALA A 225 -8.07 -6.44 -12.89
N LEU A 226 -7.76 -7.03 -11.73
CA LEU A 226 -8.18 -8.39 -11.41
C LEU A 226 -9.70 -8.48 -11.20
N VAL A 227 -10.33 -7.48 -10.57
CA VAL A 227 -11.79 -7.45 -10.38
C VAL A 227 -12.55 -7.54 -11.69
N SER A 228 -12.15 -6.76 -12.70
CA SER A 228 -12.80 -6.77 -14.01
C SER A 228 -12.74 -8.16 -14.65
N ALA A 229 -11.53 -8.74 -14.73
CA ALA A 229 -11.32 -10.03 -15.36
C ALA A 229 -12.02 -11.18 -14.61
N ALA A 230 -11.98 -11.14 -13.27
CA ALA A 230 -12.62 -12.15 -12.43
C ALA A 230 -14.15 -12.09 -12.54
N LYS A 231 -14.77 -10.90 -12.53
CA LYS A 231 -16.23 -10.78 -12.70
C LYS A 231 -16.69 -11.29 -14.06
N GLU A 232 -15.96 -10.99 -15.13
CA GLU A 232 -16.26 -11.54 -16.46
C GLU A 232 -16.20 -13.07 -16.45
N LYS A 233 -15.17 -13.64 -15.81
CA LYS A 233 -15.00 -15.09 -15.70
C LYS A 233 -16.12 -15.77 -14.93
N LEU A 234 -16.57 -15.18 -13.82
CA LEU A 234 -17.71 -15.69 -13.04
C LEU A 234 -19.01 -15.69 -13.85
N VAL A 235 -19.24 -14.66 -14.67
CA VAL A 235 -20.40 -14.60 -15.59
C VAL A 235 -20.31 -15.71 -16.64
N GLN A 236 -19.14 -15.90 -17.27
CA GLN A 236 -18.92 -16.95 -18.28
C GLN A 236 -19.12 -18.36 -17.71
N GLU A 237 -18.74 -18.60 -16.45
CA GLU A 237 -18.85 -19.89 -15.79
C GLU A 237 -20.17 -20.11 -15.06
N ASN A 238 -21.04 -19.09 -15.04
CA ASN A 238 -22.28 -19.07 -14.28
C ASN A 238 -22.06 -19.41 -12.78
N THR A 239 -20.98 -18.89 -12.21
CA THR A 239 -20.65 -19.01 -10.79
C THR A 239 -20.81 -17.65 -10.09
N ILE A 240 -20.90 -17.67 -8.75
CA ILE A 240 -21.09 -16.44 -7.94
C ILE A 240 -19.88 -16.09 -7.09
N ILE A 241 -18.92 -17.01 -6.96
CA ILE A 241 -17.75 -16.87 -6.11
C ILE A 241 -16.56 -17.58 -6.74
N GLY A 242 -15.38 -16.96 -6.66
CA GLY A 242 -14.15 -17.49 -7.23
C GLY A 242 -13.21 -16.37 -7.63
N TYR A 243 -12.02 -16.72 -8.10
CA TYR A 243 -11.04 -15.77 -8.64
C TYR A 243 -10.65 -14.63 -7.68
N GLY A 244 -10.82 -14.84 -6.37
CA GLY A 244 -10.54 -13.89 -5.31
C GLY A 244 -11.72 -13.01 -4.90
N LEU A 245 -12.91 -13.11 -5.52
CA LEU A 245 -14.04 -12.22 -5.21
C LEU A 245 -15.41 -12.89 -5.28
N HIS A 246 -16.40 -12.24 -4.68
CA HIS A 246 -17.80 -12.55 -4.91
C HIS A 246 -18.32 -11.70 -6.09
N ARG A 247 -19.13 -12.28 -6.98
CA ARG A 247 -19.60 -11.63 -8.21
C ARG A 247 -20.25 -10.26 -7.96
N ASP A 248 -21.04 -10.18 -6.90
CA ASP A 248 -21.77 -8.97 -6.49
C ASP A 248 -20.95 -8.06 -5.53
N GLY A 249 -19.72 -8.45 -5.21
CA GLY A 249 -18.80 -7.66 -4.40
C GLY A 249 -18.40 -6.34 -5.07
N GLN A 250 -18.07 -5.34 -4.25
CA GLN A 250 -17.76 -3.98 -4.64
C GLN A 250 -16.29 -3.66 -4.33
N SER A 251 -15.58 -3.12 -5.31
CA SER A 251 -14.18 -2.70 -5.18
C SER A 251 -14.02 -1.19 -5.03
N GLU A 252 -15.02 -0.41 -5.42
CA GLU A 252 -15.05 1.05 -5.24
C GLU A 252 -15.61 1.40 -3.88
N TRP A 253 -14.95 2.33 -3.20
CA TRP A 253 -15.31 2.69 -1.84
C TRP A 253 -15.47 4.20 -1.69
N ASN A 254 -16.61 4.62 -1.16
CA ASN A 254 -16.97 6.02 -0.97
C ASN A 254 -16.65 6.56 0.43
N SER A 255 -15.93 5.81 1.27
CA SER A 255 -15.64 6.14 2.67
C SER A 255 -16.81 6.32 3.63
N ILE A 256 -18.01 5.99 3.15
CA ILE A 256 -19.24 6.03 3.91
C ILE A 256 -19.68 4.59 4.12
N ASP A 257 -20.01 3.88 3.05
CA ASP A 257 -20.64 2.57 3.16
C ASP A 257 -19.63 1.47 3.49
N ASN A 258 -20.14 0.44 4.16
CA ASN A 258 -19.41 -0.82 4.27
C ASN A 258 -19.22 -1.38 2.86
N THR A 259 -17.99 -1.69 2.48
CA THR A 259 -17.68 -2.10 1.12
C THR A 259 -16.84 -3.36 1.14
N PHE A 260 -17.39 -4.39 0.52
CA PHE A 260 -16.77 -5.70 0.47
C PHE A 260 -16.67 -6.22 -0.96
N ILE A 261 -15.48 -6.68 -1.36
CA ILE A 261 -15.20 -7.38 -2.61
C ILE A 261 -15.19 -8.90 -2.43
N GLN A 262 -14.75 -9.40 -1.27
CA GLN A 262 -14.73 -10.85 -0.99
C GLN A 262 -15.95 -11.35 -0.22
N TYR A 263 -16.74 -10.42 0.36
CA TYR A 263 -18.00 -10.70 1.02
C TYR A 263 -19.20 -9.99 0.37
N VAL A 264 -20.39 -10.52 0.65
CA VAL A 264 -21.65 -9.79 0.46
C VAL A 264 -22.46 -9.81 1.76
N THR A 265 -23.01 -8.66 2.13
CA THR A 265 -23.80 -8.50 3.36
C THR A 265 -25.27 -8.86 3.18
N ASN A 266 -25.73 -9.05 1.93
CA ASN A 266 -27.09 -9.44 1.62
C ASN A 266 -27.32 -10.94 1.91
N SER A 267 -28.28 -11.25 2.80
CA SER A 267 -28.61 -12.63 3.17
C SER A 267 -29.11 -13.47 1.99
N GLU A 268 -29.91 -12.91 1.08
CA GLU A 268 -30.44 -13.64 -0.09
C GLU A 268 -29.34 -14.09 -1.06
N GLN A 269 -28.26 -13.31 -1.17
CA GLN A 269 -27.10 -13.68 -1.97
C GLN A 269 -26.29 -14.78 -1.27
N ASN A 270 -26.16 -14.70 0.06
CA ASN A 270 -25.47 -15.70 0.86
C ASN A 270 -26.19 -17.06 0.87
N GLU A 271 -27.53 -17.09 0.81
CA GLU A 271 -28.32 -18.32 0.73
C GLU A 271 -28.09 -19.13 -0.57
N LYS A 272 -27.58 -18.48 -1.63
CA LYS A 272 -27.26 -19.13 -2.90
C LYS A 272 -25.92 -19.87 -2.88
N LEU A 273 -25.10 -19.66 -1.84
CA LEU A 273 -23.81 -20.32 -1.72
C LEU A 273 -24.01 -21.73 -1.17
N GLU A 274 -23.23 -22.68 -1.70
CA GLU A 274 -23.21 -24.06 -1.18
C GLU A 274 -22.82 -24.12 0.31
N ARG A 275 -22.02 -23.13 0.76
CA ARG A 275 -21.53 -23.00 2.13
C ARG A 275 -21.47 -21.51 2.50
N PRO A 276 -21.72 -21.14 3.77
CA PRO A 276 -21.67 -19.74 4.17
C PRO A 276 -20.27 -19.16 3.96
N LEU A 277 -20.20 -17.87 3.63
CA LEU A 277 -18.93 -17.15 3.42
C LEU A 277 -18.04 -17.17 4.67
N THR A 278 -18.64 -17.08 5.85
CA THR A 278 -17.93 -17.08 7.13
C THR A 278 -18.73 -17.85 8.17
N ILE A 279 -18.02 -18.55 9.06
CA ILE A 279 -18.60 -19.28 10.19
C ILE A 279 -18.10 -18.78 11.54
N HIS A 280 -16.97 -18.05 11.57
CA HIS A 280 -16.41 -17.47 12.78
C HIS A 280 -16.00 -16.01 12.55
N LYS A 281 -16.31 -15.17 13.55
CA LYS A 281 -15.75 -13.83 13.71
C LYS A 281 -14.91 -13.82 14.99
N TYR A 282 -13.60 -13.70 14.84
CA TYR A 282 -12.66 -13.78 15.96
C TYR A 282 -12.56 -12.48 16.76
N GLY A 283 -13.00 -11.37 16.17
CA GLY A 283 -13.05 -10.06 16.81
C GLY A 283 -12.02 -9.08 16.26
N HIS A 284 -11.78 -8.02 17.03
CA HIS A 284 -10.96 -6.89 16.62
C HIS A 284 -9.59 -6.91 17.29
N PHE A 285 -8.56 -6.60 16.51
CA PHE A 285 -7.16 -6.57 16.95
C PHE A 285 -6.48 -5.30 16.43
N ALA A 286 -5.42 -4.87 17.13
CA ALA A 286 -4.64 -3.70 16.73
C ALA A 286 -3.83 -3.97 15.45
N ASP A 287 -3.30 -5.16 15.28
CA ASP A 287 -2.53 -5.57 14.11
C ASP A 287 -2.56 -7.09 13.94
N ILE A 288 -1.92 -7.56 12.87
CA ILE A 288 -1.85 -8.99 12.56
C ILE A 288 -1.05 -9.77 13.60
N GLY A 289 0.06 -9.23 14.10
CA GLY A 289 0.88 -9.88 15.11
C GLY A 289 0.10 -10.15 16.40
N ALA A 290 -0.64 -9.14 16.88
CA ALA A 290 -1.49 -9.25 18.06
C ALA A 290 -2.54 -10.38 17.94
N PHE A 291 -3.10 -10.60 16.75
CA PHE A 291 -3.99 -11.74 16.50
C PHE A 291 -3.26 -13.08 16.59
N TYR A 292 -2.11 -13.22 15.93
CA TYR A 292 -1.36 -14.48 15.93
C TYR A 292 -0.75 -14.83 17.29
N GLU A 293 -0.42 -13.84 18.12
CA GLU A 293 -0.01 -14.06 19.52
C GLU A 293 -1.17 -14.61 20.38
N ALA A 294 -2.40 -14.21 20.07
CA ALA A 294 -3.61 -14.70 20.73
C ALA A 294 -4.20 -15.97 20.07
N ALA A 295 -3.72 -16.37 18.88
CA ALA A 295 -4.39 -17.36 18.04
C ALA A 295 -4.52 -18.75 18.67
N ASP A 296 -3.56 -19.15 19.51
CA ASP A 296 -3.62 -20.41 20.29
C ASP A 296 -4.85 -20.45 21.22
N GLN A 297 -5.31 -19.29 21.70
CA GLN A 297 -6.49 -19.16 22.55
C GLN A 297 -7.81 -19.14 21.75
N HIS A 298 -7.72 -18.87 20.45
CA HIS A 298 -8.87 -18.71 19.55
C HIS A 298 -9.15 -19.93 18.67
N GLY A 299 -8.37 -21.02 18.81
CA GLY A 299 -8.61 -22.27 18.06
C GLY A 299 -8.49 -22.11 16.54
N VAL A 300 -7.70 -21.12 16.09
CA VAL A 300 -7.55 -20.79 14.67
C VAL A 300 -6.92 -21.97 13.95
N GLN A 301 -7.54 -22.43 12.86
CA GLN A 301 -6.91 -23.40 11.95
C GLN A 301 -5.83 -22.69 11.11
N ASP A 302 -4.74 -22.31 11.76
CA ASP A 302 -3.63 -21.69 11.08
C ASP A 302 -2.75 -22.76 10.42
N ARG A 303 -2.77 -22.83 9.09
CA ARG A 303 -1.84 -23.66 8.29
C ARG A 303 -0.38 -23.34 8.62
N LEU A 304 -0.08 -22.16 9.15
CA LEU A 304 1.26 -21.68 9.47
C LEU A 304 1.74 -22.08 10.87
N SER A 305 0.87 -22.55 11.76
CA SER A 305 1.30 -23.28 12.96
C SER A 305 2.07 -24.56 12.56
N ASN A 306 1.73 -25.14 11.39
CA ASN A 306 2.42 -26.28 10.82
C ASN A 306 3.77 -25.88 10.20
N ARG A 307 4.86 -26.25 10.87
CA ARG A 307 6.25 -25.96 10.44
C ARG A 307 6.53 -26.45 9.03
N LEU A 308 5.97 -27.59 8.60
CA LEU A 308 6.20 -28.13 7.26
C LEU A 308 5.57 -27.24 6.18
N PHE A 309 4.38 -26.72 6.43
CA PHE A 309 3.71 -25.82 5.48
C PHE A 309 4.45 -24.49 5.31
N LYS A 310 5.00 -23.93 6.42
CA LYS A 310 5.89 -22.75 6.38
C LYS A 310 7.08 -22.95 5.43
N TRP A 311 7.69 -24.13 5.42
CA TRP A 311 8.81 -24.46 4.54
C TRP A 311 8.40 -24.66 3.07
N ILE A 312 7.23 -25.26 2.83
CA ILE A 312 6.78 -25.60 1.46
C ILE A 312 6.15 -24.40 0.75
N PHE A 313 5.47 -23.51 1.48
CA PHE A 313 4.68 -22.46 0.85
C PHE A 313 5.44 -21.52 -0.09
N PRO A 314 6.70 -21.10 0.18
CA PRO A 314 7.45 -20.32 -0.80
C PRO A 314 7.49 -20.96 -2.19
N LEU A 315 7.50 -22.29 -2.28
CA LEU A 315 7.43 -23.03 -3.54
C LEU A 315 6.05 -22.95 -4.22
N LEU A 316 4.99 -22.72 -3.44
CA LEU A 316 3.62 -22.58 -3.94
C LEU A 316 3.32 -21.16 -4.42
N ILE A 317 4.09 -20.15 -4.03
CA ILE A 317 3.81 -18.74 -4.36
C ILE A 317 3.85 -18.48 -5.87
N MET A 318 4.91 -18.93 -6.55
CA MET A 318 5.11 -18.62 -7.97
C MET A 318 3.97 -19.13 -8.87
N PRO A 319 3.53 -20.40 -8.77
CA PRO A 319 2.39 -20.88 -9.56
C PRO A 319 1.10 -20.09 -9.29
N ARG A 320 0.80 -19.79 -8.02
CA ARG A 320 -0.41 -19.05 -7.62
C ARG A 320 -0.40 -17.62 -8.14
N ASN A 321 0.73 -16.92 -8.00
CA ASN A 321 0.91 -15.59 -8.54
C ASN A 321 0.82 -15.59 -10.08
N ARG A 322 1.33 -16.63 -10.75
CA ARG A 322 1.19 -16.77 -12.21
C ARG A 322 -0.27 -16.94 -12.62
N ALA A 323 -1.07 -17.72 -11.88
CA ALA A 323 -2.50 -17.85 -12.13
C ALA A 323 -3.22 -16.49 -12.03
N VAL A 324 -2.91 -15.71 -10.99
CA VAL A 324 -3.44 -14.35 -10.80
C VAL A 324 -3.03 -13.43 -11.95
N GLU A 325 -1.75 -13.40 -12.34
CA GLU A 325 -1.30 -12.56 -13.47
C GLU A 325 -1.93 -12.96 -14.80
N ASN A 326 -2.13 -14.26 -15.03
CA ASN A 326 -2.76 -14.74 -16.26
C ASN A 326 -4.22 -14.33 -16.35
N LEU A 327 -4.92 -14.24 -15.22
CA LEU A 327 -6.29 -13.73 -15.19
C LEU A 327 -6.31 -12.21 -15.35
N ARG A 328 -5.47 -11.48 -14.62
CA ARG A 328 -5.40 -10.01 -14.66
C ARG A 328 -5.11 -9.41 -16.04
N LYS A 329 -4.38 -10.14 -16.89
CA LYS A 329 -3.96 -9.69 -18.24
C LYS A 329 -4.99 -9.93 -19.35
N ARG A 330 -6.16 -10.52 -19.03
CA ARG A 330 -7.24 -10.77 -19.99
C ARG A 330 -8.12 -9.54 -20.13
#